data_AF-A0A483TCM3-F1
#
_entry.id   AF-A0A483TCM3-F1
#
_cell.length_a   1.000
_cell.length_b   1.000
_cell.length_c   1.000
_cell.angle_alpha   90.00
_cell.angle_beta   90.00
_cell.angle_gamma   90.00
#
_symmetry.space_group_name_H-M   'P 1'
#
loop_
_entity.id
_entity.type
_entity.pdbx_description
1 polymer ?
#
loop_
_entity_poly.entity_id
_entity_poly.type
_entity_poly.pdbx_seq_one_letter_code
_entity_poly.pdbx_strand_id
1 'polypeptide(L)' 'MRKLCYFINSDWYFDLHWIDRAIASRDAGYEIHIISHFIDDNIINKFKTFGFICH' A
#
# COMPACT_ATOMS: atom_id res chain seq x y z
N MET A 1 -16.07 -8.84 0.96
CA MET A 1 -14.69 -8.47 1.34
C MET A 1 -14.58 -6.95 1.28
N ARG A 2 -14.08 -6.29 2.33
CA ARG A 2 -14.00 -4.82 2.38
C ARG A 2 -12.71 -4.38 1.70
N LYS A 3 -12.78 -3.37 0.83
CA LYS A 3 -11.62 -2.84 0.11
C LYS A 3 -11.27 -1.45 0.64
N LEU A 4 -9.98 -1.17 0.80
CA LEU A 4 -9.47 0.17 1.12
C LEU A 4 -8.44 0.54 0.05
N CYS A 5 -8.69 1.63 -0.66
CA CYS A 5 -7.83 2.12 -1.73
C CYS A 5 -7.15 3.40 -1.29
N TYR A 6 -5.82 3.43 -1.36
CA TYR A 6 -5.04 4.64 -1.23
C TYR A 6 -4.65 5.14 -2.61
N PHE A 7 -4.95 6.40 -2.87
CA PHE A 7 -4.51 7.12 -4.07
C PHE A 7 -3.50 8.18 -3.64
N ILE A 8 -2.23 7.98 -3.99
CA ILE A 8 -1.12 8.82 -3.54
C ILE A 8 -0.27 9.21 -4.75
N ASN A 9 0.37 10.37 -4.70
CA ASN A 9 1.23 10.84 -5.78
C ASN A 9 2.54 10.05 -5.93
N SER A 10 3.11 9.55 -4.82
CA SER A 10 4.43 8.90 -4.82
C SER A 10 4.51 7.79 -3.79
N ASP A 11 5.21 6.72 -4.16
CA ASP A 11 5.37 5.48 -3.40
C ASP A 11 6.12 5.67 -2.06
N TRP A 12 7.23 6.42 -2.06
CA TRP A 12 8.04 6.70 -0.87
C TRP A 12 7.26 7.48 0.19
N TYR A 13 6.38 8.40 -0.22
CA TYR A 13 5.57 9.18 0.73
C TYR A 13 4.58 8.28 1.46
N PHE A 14 4.00 7.33 0.73
CA PHE A 14 3.13 6.34 1.32
C PHE A 14 3.89 5.40 2.27
N ASP A 15 5.06 4.91 1.85
CA ASP A 15 5.91 4.04 2.67
C ASP A 15 6.29 4.71 3.99
N LEU A 16 6.62 6.01 3.95
CA LEU A 16 7.07 6.76 5.12
C LEU A 16 5.94 7.09 6.11
N HIS A 17 4.73 7.41 5.63
CA HIS A 17 3.69 8.03 6.49
C HIS A 17 2.45 7.16 6.72
N TRP A 18 2.17 6.22 5.83
CA TRP A 18 0.87 5.56 5.77
C TRP A 18 0.94 4.03 5.88
N ILE A 19 2.14 3.45 5.79
CA ILE A 19 2.30 2.00 5.72
C ILE A 19 1.73 1.27 6.95
N ASP A 20 1.98 1.77 8.16
CA ASP A 20 1.48 1.14 9.38
C ASP A 20 -0.04 1.12 9.44
N ARG A 21 -0.70 2.16 8.91
CA ARG A 21 -2.17 2.23 8.82
C ARG A 21 -2.72 1.24 7.80
N ALA A 22 -2.03 1.07 6.67
CA ALA A 22 -2.39 0.10 5.65
C ALA A 22 -2.23 -1.33 6.17
N ILE A 23 -1.15 -1.61 6.91
CA ILE A 23 -0.92 -2.88 7.61
C ILE A 23 -2.04 -3.15 8.63
N ALA A 24 -2.34 -2.19 9.50
CA ALA A 24 -3.40 -2.34 10.49
C ALA A 24 -4.78 -2.58 9.83
N SER A 25 -5.06 -1.91 8.71
CA SER A 25 -6.30 -2.10 7.96
C SER A 25 -6.35 -3.48 7.30
N ARG A 26 -5.24 -3.96 6.74
CA ARG A 26 -5.13 -5.34 6.24
C ARG A 26 -5.41 -6.34 7.34
N ASP A 27 -4.82 -6.15 8.51
CA ASP A 27 -4.98 -7.04 9.67
C ASP A 27 -6.41 -7.01 10.22
N ALA A 28 -7.14 -5.91 10.02
CA ALA A 28 -8.58 -5.81 10.29
C ALA A 28 -9.47 -6.47 9.21
N GLY A 29 -8.87 -7.11 8.20
CA GLY A 29 -9.58 -7.87 7.16
C GLY A 29 -9.95 -7.08 5.90
N TYR A 30 -9.27 -5.96 5.64
CA TYR A 30 -9.43 -5.20 4.41
C TYR A 30 -8.46 -5.68 3.32
N GLU A 31 -8.93 -5.73 2.08
CA GLU A 31 -8.07 -5.82 0.90
C GLU A 31 -7.51 -4.43 0.58
N ILE A 32 -6.20 -4.29 0.63
CA ILE A 32 -5.53 -3.00 0.46
C ILE A 32 -5.09 -2.83 -0.99
N HIS A 33 -5.52 -1.73 -1.60
CA HIS A 33 -5.06 -1.28 -2.91
C HIS A 33 -4.27 0.01 -2.77
N ILE A 34 -3.17 0.12 -3.50
CA ILE A 34 -2.33 1.31 -3.56
C ILE A 34 -2.21 1.69 -5.03
N ILE A 35 -2.74 2.86 -5.38
CA ILE A 35 -2.58 3.47 -6.69
C ILE A 35 -1.59 4.62 -6.50
N SER A 36 -0.44 4.54 -7.16
CA SER A 36 0.60 5.55 -7.08
C SER A 36 1.47 5.52 -8.33
N HIS A 37 2.15 6.62 -8.62
CA HIS A 37 3.31 6.53 -9.48
C HIS A 37 4.43 5.81 -8.73
N PHE A 38 4.65 4.54 -9.04
CA PHE A 38 5.71 3.73 -8.47
C PHE A 38 7.01 3.93 -9.26
N ILE A 39 8.09 4.25 -8.57
CA ILE A 39 9.40 4.55 -9.15
C ILE A 39 10.47 3.61 -8.59
N ASP A 40 10.33 3.18 -7.32
CA ASP A 40 11.28 2.29 -6.67
C ASP A 40 10.74 0.85 -6.57
N ASP A 41 11.35 -0.07 -7.32
CA ASP A 41 11.01 -1.49 -7.31
C ASP A 41 11.13 -2.12 -5.91
N ASN A 42 12.02 -1.61 -5.04
CA ASN A 42 12.13 -2.11 -3.66
C ASN A 42 10.87 -1.79 -2.85
N ILE A 43 10.29 -0.61 -3.06
CA ILE A 43 9.06 -0.19 -2.38
C ILE A 43 7.88 -1.02 -2.90
N ILE A 44 7.77 -1.22 -4.22
CA ILE A 44 6.73 -2.09 -4.80
C ILE A 44 6.83 -3.51 -4.23
N ASN A 45 8.03 -4.09 -4.20
CA ASN A 45 8.24 -5.45 -3.70
C ASN A 45 7.95 -5.57 -2.21
N LYS A 46 8.30 -4.55 -1.41
CA LYS A 46 7.92 -4.44 -0.01
C LYS A 46 6.40 -4.45 0.16
N PHE A 47 5.68 -3.64 -0.60
CA PHE A 47 4.21 -3.56 -0.52
C PHE A 47 3.54 -4.87 -0.92
N LYS A 48 4.01 -5.51 -1.99
CA LYS A 48 3.51 -6.84 -2.41
C LYS A 48 3.77 -7.90 -1.36
N THR A 49 4.90 -7.85 -0.65
CA THR A 49 5.21 -8.76 0.47
C THR A 49 4.24 -8.57 1.64
N PHE A 50 3.72 -7.35 1.85
CA PHE A 50 2.63 -7.11 2.81
C PHE A 50 1.25 -7.58 2.32
N GLY A 51 1.13 -8.09 1.10
CA GLY A 51 -0.13 -8.50 0.50
C GLY A 51 -0.95 -7.34 -0.05
N PHE A 52 -0.34 -6.17 -0.28
CA PHE A 52 -1.00 -5.05 -0.93
C PHE A 52 -1.05 -5.23 -2.45
N ILE A 53 -2.11 -4.73 -3.06
CA ILE A 53 -2.28 -4.72 -4.52
C ILE A 53 -1.85 -3.35 -5.03
N CYS A 54 -0.75 -3.31 -5.77
CA CYS A 54 -0.19 -2.09 -6.37
C CYS A 54 -0.67 -1.93 -7.81
N HIS A 55 -1.25 -0.77 -8.16
CA HIS A 55 -1.73 -0.41 -9.50
C HIS A 55 -0.94 0.73 -10.13
#